data_AF-P40587-F1
#
_entry.id   AF-P40587-F1
#
_cell.length_a   1.000
_cell.length_b   1.000
_cell.length_c   1.000
_cell.angle_alpha   90.00
_cell.angle_beta   90.00
_cell.angle_gamma   90.00
#
_symmetry.space_group_name_H-M   'P 1'
#
loop_
_entity.id
_entity.type
_entity.pdbx_description
1 polymer ?
#
loop_
_entity_poly.entity_id
_entity_poly.type
_entity_poly.pdbx_seq_one_letter_code
_entity_poly.pdbx_strand_id
1 'polypeptide(L)'
;MGCQEAFRTTLLEPFSLKKDEAAKVKSFKDSVSYIEEALGVYFTEVEKQWKLFNTEKSWSPVGLEDAKLPKEAYRFKLTWILKRIFKLRCLQVFLYYFLIVYTSGNVDLISRFLFPVVMFFIMTRDFQNMGMIVLSVKMEHKMQFLSTIINEQESGANGWDEIAKKMNRYLFEKKVWNNEEFFYDGLDCEWFFSCFFYRLLSLKKTMWFASLNVELWPYVKEAQSVVTSL
;
A
#
# COMPACT_ATOMS: atom_id res chain seq x y z
N MET A 1 -4.16 -16.30 -11.28
CA MET A 1 -2.82 -16.22 -10.65
C MET A 1 -1.80 -16.18 -11.77
N GLY A 2 -1.02 -15.10 -11.88
CA GLY A 2 0.04 -15.02 -12.90
C GLY A 2 1.20 -15.95 -12.57
N CYS A 3 2.01 -16.36 -13.55
CA CYS A 3 3.19 -17.22 -13.31
C CYS A 3 4.13 -16.62 -12.25
N GLN A 4 4.31 -15.29 -12.28
CA GLN A 4 5.14 -14.57 -11.30
C GLN A 4 4.53 -14.61 -9.88
N GLU A 5 3.21 -14.49 -9.76
CA GLU A 5 2.53 -14.57 -8.47
C GLU A 5 2.62 -15.99 -7.89
N ALA A 6 2.43 -17.01 -8.73
CA ALA A 6 2.61 -18.40 -8.33
C ALA A 6 4.05 -18.68 -7.88
N PHE A 7 5.06 -18.18 -8.61
CA PHE A 7 6.46 -18.29 -8.20
C PHE A 7 6.71 -17.66 -6.82
N ARG A 8 6.14 -16.48 -6.56
CA ARG A 8 6.27 -15.78 -5.28
C ARG A 8 5.69 -16.58 -4.12
N THR A 9 4.43 -17.01 -4.24
CA THR A 9 3.72 -17.69 -3.15
C THR A 9 4.17 -19.12 -2.92
N THR A 10 4.59 -19.82 -3.98
CA THR A 10 4.95 -21.25 -3.90
C THR A 10 6.42 -21.47 -3.61
N LEU A 11 7.31 -20.61 -4.13
CA LEU A 11 8.75 -20.79 -4.03
C LEU A 11 9.43 -19.71 -3.17
N LEU A 12 9.33 -18.45 -3.58
CA LEU A 12 10.08 -17.35 -2.96
C LEU A 12 9.74 -17.16 -1.48
N GLU A 13 8.45 -17.01 -1.15
CA GLU A 13 8.01 -16.76 0.23
C GLU A 13 8.34 -17.96 1.14
N PRO A 14 7.97 -19.23 0.81
CA PRO A 14 8.29 -20.36 1.69
C PRO A 14 9.79 -20.62 1.83
N PHE A 15 10.59 -20.43 0.78
CA PHE A 15 12.03 -20.65 0.83
C PHE A 15 12.73 -19.59 1.69
N SER A 16 12.27 -18.33 1.62
CA SER A 16 12.86 -17.20 2.35
C SER A 16 12.44 -17.13 3.82
N LEU A 17 11.22 -17.58 4.14
CA LEU A 17 10.70 -17.56 5.52
C LEU A 17 11.21 -18.69 6.40
N LYS A 18 11.56 -19.84 5.81
CA LYS A 18 12.06 -20.99 6.58
C LYS A 18 13.33 -20.56 7.30
N LYS A 19 13.28 -20.56 8.63
CA LYS A 19 14.30 -19.99 9.50
C LYS A 19 15.56 -20.86 9.56
N ASP A 20 15.37 -22.17 9.46
CA ASP A 20 16.44 -23.16 9.61
C ASP A 20 16.79 -23.76 8.26
N GLU A 21 18.07 -23.75 7.89
CA GLU A 21 18.61 -24.44 6.72
C GLU A 21 18.19 -25.92 6.71
N ALA A 22 18.16 -26.57 7.88
CA ALA A 22 17.71 -27.95 8.01
C ALA A 22 16.25 -28.15 7.56
N ALA A 23 15.35 -27.22 7.90
CA ALA A 23 13.94 -27.29 7.47
C ALA A 23 13.77 -26.93 5.99
N LYS A 24 14.57 -26.00 5.46
CA LYS A 24 14.65 -25.70 4.02
C LYS A 24 15.04 -26.94 3.24
N VAL A 25 16.19 -27.51 3.60
CA VAL A 25 16.79 -28.69 2.96
C VAL A 25 15.86 -29.88 3.06
N LYS A 26 15.19 -30.12 4.21
CA LYS A 26 14.28 -31.27 4.33
C LYS A 26 13.09 -31.23 3.36
N SER A 27 12.55 -30.05 3.08
CA SER A 27 11.34 -29.91 2.25
C SER A 27 11.61 -29.89 0.74
N PHE A 28 12.76 -29.36 0.34
CA PHE A 28 13.14 -29.23 -1.07
C PHE A 28 14.18 -30.26 -1.50
N LYS A 29 14.87 -30.88 -0.54
CA LYS A 29 15.78 -32.01 -0.70
C LYS A 29 16.75 -31.79 -1.87
N ASP A 30 16.56 -32.54 -2.95
CA ASP A 30 17.45 -32.57 -4.10
C ASP A 30 17.26 -31.35 -5.04
N SER A 31 16.22 -30.54 -4.82
CA SER A 31 15.92 -29.37 -5.65
C SER A 31 16.49 -28.05 -5.13
N VAL A 32 17.16 -28.04 -3.98
CA VAL A 32 17.64 -26.80 -3.32
C VAL A 32 18.57 -26.00 -4.23
N SER A 33 19.52 -26.65 -4.91
CA SER A 33 20.47 -25.99 -5.80
C SER A 33 19.77 -25.25 -6.96
N TYR A 34 18.82 -25.91 -7.62
CA TYR A 34 18.04 -25.31 -8.71
C TYR A 34 17.18 -24.15 -8.22
N ILE A 35 16.66 -24.23 -6.99
CA ILE A 35 15.89 -23.15 -6.38
C ILE A 35 16.78 -21.95 -6.09
N GLU A 36 17.96 -22.16 -5.51
CA GLU A 36 18.92 -21.09 -5.23
C GLU A 36 19.38 -20.39 -6.51
N GLU A 37 19.66 -21.15 -7.57
CA GLU A 37 19.99 -20.59 -8.89
C GLU A 37 18.83 -19.76 -9.46
N ALA A 38 17.61 -20.30 -9.45
CA ALA A 38 16.43 -19.59 -9.93
C ALA A 38 16.13 -18.31 -9.11
N LEU A 39 16.33 -18.36 -7.79
CA LEU A 39 16.21 -17.20 -6.92
C LEU A 39 17.30 -16.17 -7.23
N GLY A 40 18.55 -16.60 -7.45
CA GLY A 40 19.65 -15.71 -7.84
C GLY A 40 19.33 -14.93 -9.13
N VAL A 41 18.82 -15.62 -10.15
CA VAL A 41 18.39 -14.99 -11.41
C VAL A 41 17.22 -14.01 -11.16
N TYR A 42 16.24 -14.41 -10.36
CA TYR A 42 15.09 -13.56 -10.01
C TYR A 42 15.52 -12.27 -9.29
N PHE A 43 16.36 -12.38 -8.25
CA PHE A 43 16.86 -11.22 -7.51
C PHE A 43 17.73 -10.30 -8.38
N THR A 44 18.51 -10.86 -9.31
CA THR A 44 19.29 -10.07 -10.27
C THR A 44 18.39 -9.21 -11.15
N GLU A 45 17.27 -9.76 -11.65
CA GLU A 45 16.31 -9.00 -12.45
C GLU A 45 15.57 -7.95 -11.61
N VAL A 46 15.20 -8.26 -10.37
CA VAL A 46 14.62 -7.29 -9.44
C VAL A 46 15.59 -6.13 -9.17
N GLU A 47 16.87 -6.41 -8.95
CA GLU A 47 17.88 -5.38 -8.73
C GLU A 47 18.11 -4.53 -9.98
N LYS A 48 18.09 -5.13 -11.17
CA LYS A 48 18.15 -4.39 -12.43
C LYS A 48 16.96 -3.45 -12.59
N GLN A 49 15.74 -3.90 -12.25
CA GLN A 49 14.55 -3.04 -12.24
C GLN A 49 14.70 -1.90 -11.24
N TRP A 50 15.15 -2.19 -10.01
CA TRP A 50 15.41 -1.18 -8.98
C TRP A 50 16.43 -0.12 -9.44
N LYS A 51 17.55 -0.55 -10.04
CA LYS A 51 18.56 0.35 -10.61
C LYS A 51 17.98 1.19 -11.74
N LEU A 52 17.15 0.63 -12.61
CA LEU A 52 16.47 1.38 -13.66
C LEU A 52 15.57 2.47 -13.06
N PHE A 53 14.76 2.14 -12.04
CA PHE A 53 13.91 3.10 -11.32
C PHE A 53 14.70 4.24 -10.67
N ASN A 54 15.87 3.95 -10.09
CA ASN A 54 16.69 4.99 -9.46
C ASN A 54 17.54 5.79 -10.47
N THR A 55 17.98 5.16 -11.58
CA THR A 55 18.82 5.81 -12.61
C THR A 55 18.00 6.72 -13.52
N GLU A 56 16.76 6.33 -13.82
CA GLU A 56 15.75 7.24 -14.36
C GLU A 56 15.40 8.21 -13.24
N LYS A 57 16.28 9.21 -13.03
CA LYS A 57 16.22 10.23 -11.97
C LYS A 57 14.78 10.46 -11.57
N SER A 58 14.48 10.07 -10.32
CA SER A 58 13.28 10.40 -9.55
C SER A 58 12.24 11.10 -10.40
N TRP A 59 11.23 10.35 -10.88
CA TRP A 59 10.07 10.93 -11.55
C TRP A 59 9.79 12.31 -10.97
N SER A 60 10.07 13.34 -11.75
CA SER A 60 10.03 14.73 -11.31
C SER A 60 8.71 15.28 -11.80
N PRO A 61 7.65 15.29 -10.97
CA PRO A 61 6.35 15.74 -11.41
C PRO A 61 6.41 17.17 -11.92
N VAL A 62 5.81 17.43 -13.07
CA VAL A 62 5.62 18.79 -13.56
C VAL A 62 4.66 19.51 -12.61
N GLY A 63 5.12 20.61 -11.98
CA GLY A 63 4.31 21.51 -11.14
C GLY A 63 4.18 21.10 -9.67
N LEU A 64 5.14 20.36 -9.11
CA LEU A 64 5.06 19.85 -7.71
C LEU A 64 4.84 20.99 -6.70
N GLU A 65 5.37 22.18 -7.01
CA GLU A 65 5.21 23.41 -6.23
C GLU A 65 3.73 23.79 -6.00
N ASP A 66 2.84 23.45 -6.95
CA ASP A 66 1.40 23.71 -6.85
C ASP A 66 0.64 22.56 -6.17
N ALA A 67 1.30 21.44 -5.87
CA ALA A 67 0.66 20.27 -5.28
C ALA A 67 0.31 20.53 -3.81
N LYS A 68 -0.98 20.60 -3.51
CA LYS A 68 -1.50 20.77 -2.14
C LYS A 68 -1.90 19.44 -1.55
N LEU A 69 -1.51 19.21 -0.30
CA LEU A 69 -2.03 18.07 0.44
C LEU A 69 -3.51 18.27 0.78
N PRO A 70 -4.31 17.21 0.86
CA PRO A 70 -5.69 17.31 1.32
C PRO A 70 -5.83 18.02 2.67
N LYS A 71 -4.88 17.87 3.59
CA LYS A 71 -4.85 18.61 4.87
C LYS A 71 -4.93 20.14 4.71
N GLU A 72 -4.46 20.69 3.60
CA GLU A 72 -4.54 22.13 3.30
C GLU A 72 -5.91 22.54 2.74
N ALA A 73 -6.61 21.63 2.07
CA ALA A 73 -7.92 21.88 1.46
C ALA A 73 -9.11 21.56 2.37
N TYR A 74 -8.97 20.58 3.27
CA TYR A 74 -10.01 20.14 4.19
C TYR A 74 -9.71 20.58 5.62
N ARG A 75 -10.69 21.21 6.27
CA ARG A 75 -10.60 21.58 7.69
C ARG A 75 -10.44 20.36 8.62
N PHE A 76 -11.02 19.23 8.24
CA PHE A 76 -10.98 18.00 9.03
C PHE A 76 -10.70 16.77 8.14
N LYS A 77 -9.84 15.86 8.61
CA LYS A 77 -9.55 14.58 7.94
C LYS A 77 -10.83 13.76 7.68
N LEU A 78 -11.80 13.84 8.59
CA LEU A 78 -13.10 13.19 8.43
C LEU A 78 -13.86 13.69 7.20
N THR A 79 -13.81 14.99 6.89
CA THR A 79 -14.49 15.55 5.70
C THR A 79 -13.90 14.98 4.41
N TRP A 80 -12.57 14.83 4.36
CA TRP A 80 -11.88 14.20 3.24
C TRP A 80 -12.27 12.72 3.08
N ILE A 81 -12.28 11.96 4.19
CA ILE A 81 -12.73 10.55 4.19
C ILE A 81 -14.18 10.45 3.69
N LEU A 82 -15.08 11.30 4.19
CA LEU A 82 -16.48 11.33 3.77
C LEU A 82 -16.62 11.62 2.28
N LYS A 83 -15.94 12.65 1.76
CA LYS A 83 -15.93 12.96 0.32
C LYS A 83 -15.51 11.73 -0.50
N ARG A 84 -14.49 11.02 -0.06
CA ARG A 84 -13.95 9.85 -0.77
C ARG A 84 -14.91 8.64 -0.73
N ILE A 85 -15.56 8.39 0.41
CA ILE A 85 -16.60 7.34 0.56
C ILE A 85 -17.81 7.63 -0.32
N PHE A 86 -18.35 8.85 -0.28
CA PHE A 86 -19.53 9.21 -1.06
C PHE A 86 -19.30 9.13 -2.58
N LYS A 87 -18.05 9.28 -3.05
CA LYS A 87 -17.69 9.15 -4.47
C LYS A 87 -17.66 7.68 -4.96
N LEU A 88 -17.38 6.69 -4.11
CA LEU A 88 -17.03 5.32 -4.52
C LEU A 88 -18.23 4.37 -4.72
N ARG A 89 -19.39 4.86 -5.20
CA ARG A 89 -20.68 4.10 -5.28
C ARG A 89 -21.39 3.87 -3.94
N CYS A 90 -20.80 4.21 -2.79
CA CYS A 90 -21.46 4.05 -1.49
C CYS A 90 -22.74 4.89 -1.38
N LEU A 91 -22.80 6.05 -2.05
CA LEU A 91 -24.01 6.87 -2.10
C LEU A 91 -25.23 6.06 -2.61
N GLN A 92 -25.04 5.16 -3.58
CA GLN A 92 -26.10 4.28 -4.06
C GLN A 92 -26.55 3.28 -2.98
N VAL A 93 -25.60 2.73 -2.21
CA VAL A 93 -25.90 1.81 -1.08
C VAL A 93 -26.66 2.53 0.02
N PHE A 94 -26.25 3.76 0.36
CA PHE A 94 -26.96 4.58 1.35
C PHE A 94 -28.37 4.94 0.86
N LEU A 95 -28.54 5.37 -0.38
CA LEU A 95 -29.86 5.67 -0.96
C LEU A 95 -30.76 4.43 -0.99
N TYR A 96 -30.21 3.27 -1.38
CA TYR A 96 -30.94 2.00 -1.38
C TYR A 96 -31.36 1.58 0.03
N TYR A 97 -30.49 1.77 1.02
CA TYR A 97 -30.83 1.54 2.41
C TYR A 97 -31.97 2.45 2.89
N PHE A 98 -31.90 3.75 2.61
CA PHE A 98 -32.98 4.69 2.96
C PHE A 98 -34.31 4.32 2.29
N LEU A 99 -34.28 3.80 1.05
CA LEU A 99 -35.46 3.31 0.35
C LEU A 99 -36.08 2.10 1.07
N ILE A 100 -35.27 1.07 1.39
CA ILE A 100 -35.73 -0.11 2.14
C ILE A 100 -36.39 0.32 3.45
N VAL A 101 -35.70 1.18 4.18
CA VAL A 101 -36.12 1.69 5.48
C VAL A 101 -37.41 2.52 5.42
N TYR A 102 -37.61 3.26 4.32
CA TYR A 102 -38.86 3.98 4.07
C TYR A 102 -40.02 3.02 3.78
N THR A 103 -39.77 1.94 3.04
CA THR A 103 -40.80 0.94 2.69
C THR A 103 -41.11 -0.05 3.82
N SER A 104 -40.14 -0.34 4.71
CA SER A 104 -40.33 -1.24 5.84
C SER A 104 -41.03 -0.51 6.98
N GLY A 105 -42.34 -0.70 7.11
CA GLY A 105 -43.10 -0.23 8.27
C GLY A 105 -42.54 -0.77 9.59
N ASN A 106 -42.48 0.10 10.60
CA ASN A 106 -42.23 -0.16 12.03
C ASN A 106 -41.28 -1.32 12.39
N VAL A 107 -40.11 -1.40 11.77
CA VAL A 107 -38.96 -2.13 12.33
C VAL A 107 -38.38 -1.31 13.49
N ASP A 108 -37.87 -2.00 14.52
CA ASP A 108 -37.22 -1.41 15.70
C ASP A 108 -36.27 -0.26 15.33
N LEU A 109 -36.52 0.92 15.91
CA LEU A 109 -35.77 2.15 15.68
C LEU A 109 -34.26 1.94 15.90
N ILE A 110 -33.88 1.11 16.86
CA ILE A 110 -32.48 0.84 17.19
C ILE A 110 -31.79 0.16 16.00
N SER A 111 -32.38 -0.89 15.43
CA SER A 111 -31.82 -1.58 14.26
C SER A 111 -31.66 -0.65 13.05
N ARG A 112 -32.59 0.31 12.89
CA ARG A 112 -32.59 1.33 11.83
C ARG A 112 -31.49 2.38 12.00
N PHE A 113 -31.10 2.70 13.23
CA PHE A 113 -29.94 3.57 13.48
C PHE A 113 -28.62 2.81 13.46
N LEU A 114 -28.59 1.57 13.95
CA LEU A 114 -27.36 0.78 14.00
C LEU A 114 -26.89 0.35 12.61
N PHE A 115 -27.79 -0.02 11.70
CA PHE A 115 -27.39 -0.47 10.36
C PHE A 115 -26.57 0.56 9.57
N PRO A 116 -26.97 1.84 9.42
CA PRO A 116 -26.16 2.81 8.67
C PRO A 116 -24.83 3.10 9.39
N VAL A 117 -24.79 3.02 10.72
CA VAL A 117 -23.56 3.15 11.50
C VAL A 117 -22.62 1.98 11.23
N VAL A 118 -23.11 0.74 11.29
CA VAL A 118 -22.33 -0.47 10.98
C VAL A 118 -21.88 -0.45 9.52
N MET A 119 -22.77 -0.11 8.59
CA MET A 119 -22.41 0.05 7.17
C MET A 119 -21.38 1.15 6.98
N PHE A 120 -21.47 2.27 7.70
CA PHE A 120 -20.45 3.31 7.68
C PHE A 120 -19.09 2.77 8.16
N PHE A 121 -19.05 1.98 9.24
CA PHE A 121 -17.82 1.34 9.71
C PHE A 121 -17.26 0.29 8.74
N ILE A 122 -18.12 -0.51 8.11
CA ILE A 122 -17.70 -1.47 7.08
C ILE A 122 -17.14 -0.71 5.88
N MET A 123 -17.80 0.36 5.44
CA MET A 123 -17.36 1.18 4.32
C MET A 123 -16.05 1.92 4.63
N THR A 124 -15.87 2.46 5.83
CA THR A 124 -14.59 3.07 6.23
C THR A 124 -13.46 2.05 6.29
N ARG A 125 -13.72 0.84 6.78
CA ARG A 125 -12.75 -0.27 6.78
C ARG A 125 -12.42 -0.73 5.37
N ASP A 126 -13.43 -1.04 4.56
CA ASP A 126 -13.25 -1.49 3.17
C ASP A 126 -12.57 -0.40 2.33
N PHE A 127 -12.78 0.87 2.68
CA PHE A 127 -12.10 2.00 2.08
C PHE A 127 -10.64 2.18 2.54
N GLN A 128 -10.35 2.01 3.84
CA GLN A 128 -8.96 1.86 4.31
C GLN A 128 -8.31 0.75 3.49
N ASN A 129 -9.01 -0.39 3.32
CA ASN A 129 -8.61 -1.48 2.43
C ASN A 129 -8.42 -1.05 0.97
N MET A 130 -9.18 -0.10 0.41
CA MET A 130 -8.98 0.38 -0.98
C MET A 130 -7.64 1.12 -1.14
N GLY A 131 -7.28 1.98 -0.19
CA GLY A 131 -5.92 2.55 -0.14
C GLY A 131 -4.86 1.44 -0.08
N MET A 132 -5.13 0.37 0.67
CA MET A 132 -4.28 -0.82 0.71
C MET A 132 -4.22 -1.54 -0.64
N ILE A 133 -5.36 -1.75 -1.32
CA ILE A 133 -5.46 -2.48 -2.59
C ILE A 133 -4.65 -1.75 -3.66
N VAL A 134 -4.82 -0.43 -3.81
CA VAL A 134 -4.19 0.38 -4.87
C VAL A 134 -2.66 0.21 -4.91
N LEU A 135 -2.00 0.25 -3.76
CA LEU A 135 -0.55 0.03 -3.65
C LEU A 135 -0.18 -1.44 -3.48
N SER A 136 -1.10 -2.31 -3.06
CA SER A 136 -0.92 -3.76 -3.11
C SER A 136 -0.84 -4.29 -4.54
N VAL A 137 -1.49 -3.68 -5.53
CA VAL A 137 -1.71 -4.30 -6.86
C VAL A 137 -0.42 -4.47 -7.68
N LYS A 138 0.46 -3.46 -7.75
CA LYS A 138 1.63 -3.52 -8.67
C LYS A 138 2.95 -3.24 -7.98
N MET A 139 3.93 -4.06 -8.34
CA MET A 139 5.32 -3.97 -7.86
C MET A 139 5.97 -2.62 -8.17
N GLU A 140 5.72 -2.08 -9.37
CA GLU A 140 6.22 -0.78 -9.84
C GLU A 140 5.89 0.34 -8.84
N HIS A 141 4.65 0.44 -8.37
CA HIS A 141 4.24 1.52 -7.47
C HIS A 141 4.83 1.37 -6.06
N LYS A 142 5.08 0.13 -5.62
CA LYS A 142 5.79 -0.14 -4.36
C LYS A 142 7.26 0.27 -4.46
N MET A 143 7.92 -0.07 -5.57
CA MET A 143 9.30 0.34 -5.84
C MET A 143 9.41 1.87 -5.92
N GLN A 144 8.48 2.53 -6.63
CA GLN A 144 8.43 3.99 -6.69
C GLN A 144 8.29 4.61 -5.29
N PHE A 145 7.39 4.08 -4.47
CA PHE A 145 7.17 4.59 -3.13
C PHE A 145 8.44 4.47 -2.26
N LEU A 146 9.09 3.30 -2.26
CA LEU A 146 10.33 3.09 -1.51
C LEU A 146 11.48 3.96 -2.03
N SER A 147 11.64 4.06 -3.36
CA SER A 147 12.64 4.92 -3.98
C SER A 147 12.41 6.40 -3.63
N THR A 148 11.15 6.85 -3.61
CA THR A 148 10.81 8.23 -3.21
C THR A 148 11.18 8.49 -1.75
N ILE A 149 10.92 7.54 -0.85
CA ILE A 149 11.32 7.66 0.57
C ILE A 149 12.85 7.76 0.70
N ILE A 150 13.59 6.88 0.02
CA ILE A 150 15.05 6.83 0.10
C ILE A 150 15.68 8.14 -0.43
N ASN A 151 15.16 8.67 -1.54
CA ASN A 151 15.70 9.88 -2.16
C ASN A 151 15.28 11.19 -1.46
N GLU A 152 14.06 11.27 -0.91
CA GLU A 152 13.53 12.54 -0.38
C GLU A 152 13.97 12.82 1.05
N GLN A 153 14.18 11.78 1.85
CA GLN A 153 14.44 11.94 3.28
C GLN A 153 15.82 12.54 3.57
N GLU A 154 16.69 12.65 2.56
CA GLU A 154 17.89 13.50 2.61
C GLU A 154 17.55 15.01 2.78
N SER A 155 16.29 15.41 2.59
CA SER A 155 15.83 16.81 2.55
C SER A 155 14.86 17.19 3.68
N GLY A 156 15.34 17.22 4.94
CA GLY A 156 14.80 18.09 6.00
C GLY A 156 13.51 17.68 6.75
N ALA A 157 13.15 18.51 7.75
CA ALA A 157 12.19 18.20 8.83
C ALA A 157 10.72 17.94 8.42
N ASN A 158 10.33 18.23 7.17
CA ASN A 158 8.99 17.98 6.62
C ASN A 158 8.96 16.86 5.56
N GLY A 159 9.96 15.97 5.54
CA GLY A 159 10.14 14.97 4.47
C GLY A 159 8.89 14.15 4.11
N TRP A 160 8.10 13.72 5.10
CA TRP A 160 6.89 12.92 4.84
C TRP A 160 5.78 13.66 4.10
N ASP A 161 5.61 14.97 4.34
CA ASP A 161 4.61 15.77 3.59
C ASP A 161 5.01 15.88 2.12
N GLU A 162 6.31 16.04 1.84
CA GLU A 162 6.84 16.09 0.47
C GLU A 162 6.74 14.73 -0.24
N ILE A 163 7.07 13.63 0.46
CA ILE A 163 6.86 12.27 -0.04
C ILE A 163 5.38 12.05 -0.36
N ALA A 164 4.47 12.49 0.51
CA ALA A 164 3.02 12.36 0.31
C ALA A 164 2.56 13.13 -0.95
N LYS A 165 3.03 14.37 -1.15
CA LYS A 165 2.72 15.17 -2.36
C LYS A 165 3.20 14.48 -3.63
N LYS A 166 4.46 14.05 -3.66
CA LYS A 166 5.03 13.33 -4.82
C LYS A 166 4.23 12.08 -5.11
N MET A 167 3.93 11.27 -4.10
CA MET A 167 3.22 10.02 -4.32
C MET A 167 1.77 10.22 -4.75
N ASN A 168 1.07 11.20 -4.20
CA ASN A 168 -0.29 11.56 -4.61
C ASN A 168 -0.37 11.86 -6.10
N ARG A 169 0.55 12.69 -6.59
CA ARG A 169 0.58 13.06 -8.00
C ARG A 169 1.05 11.90 -8.88
N TYR A 170 2.03 11.11 -8.45
CA TYR A 170 2.45 9.92 -9.19
C TYR A 170 1.29 8.96 -9.42
N LEU A 171 0.53 8.66 -8.36
CA LEU A 171 -0.62 7.76 -8.43
C LEU A 171 -1.73 8.31 -9.33
N PHE A 172 -1.91 9.63 -9.35
CA PHE A 172 -2.84 10.30 -10.24
C PHE A 172 -2.40 10.22 -11.71
N GLU A 173 -1.17 10.61 -12.02
CA GLU A 173 -0.62 10.60 -13.39
C GLU A 173 -0.60 9.19 -13.99
N LYS A 174 -0.22 8.19 -13.19
CA LYS A 174 -0.24 6.78 -13.58
C LYS A 174 -1.66 6.18 -13.63
N LYS A 175 -2.70 6.98 -13.37
CA LYS A 175 -4.12 6.60 -13.33
C LYS A 175 -4.41 5.41 -12.40
N VAL A 176 -3.55 5.22 -11.39
CA VAL A 176 -3.77 4.24 -10.33
C VAL A 176 -4.81 4.78 -9.35
N TRP A 177 -4.85 6.10 -9.22
CA TRP A 177 -5.80 6.83 -8.40
C TRP A 177 -6.51 7.93 -9.22
N ASN A 178 -7.78 8.18 -8.90
CA ASN A 178 -8.66 9.01 -9.75
C ASN A 178 -8.52 10.54 -9.50
N ASN A 179 -7.73 10.96 -8.52
CA ASN A 179 -7.47 12.38 -8.21
C ASN A 179 -6.11 12.52 -7.52
N GLU A 180 -5.67 13.76 -7.25
CA GLU A 180 -4.40 14.04 -6.56
C GLU A 180 -4.51 13.95 -5.01
N GLU A 181 -5.56 13.28 -4.48
CA GLU A 181 -5.87 13.24 -3.04
C GLU A 181 -5.77 11.80 -2.50
N PHE A 182 -4.61 11.14 -2.61
CA PHE A 182 -4.42 9.75 -2.15
C PHE A 182 -4.09 9.66 -0.65
N PHE A 183 -2.98 10.26 -0.22
CA PHE A 183 -2.59 10.49 1.16
C PHE A 183 -3.13 11.83 1.64
N TYR A 184 -3.63 11.86 2.87
CA TYR A 184 -4.16 13.08 3.48
C TYR A 184 -3.05 14.08 3.88
N ASP A 185 -1.99 13.56 4.50
CA ASP A 185 -0.81 14.27 4.98
C ASP A 185 0.38 13.30 5.10
N GLY A 186 1.55 13.81 5.49
CA GLY A 186 2.75 13.03 5.73
C GLY A 186 2.60 11.99 6.83
N LEU A 187 1.81 12.25 7.87
CA LEU A 187 1.51 11.26 8.91
C LEU A 187 0.72 10.06 8.35
N ASP A 188 -0.23 10.30 7.42
CA ASP A 188 -0.94 9.25 6.69
C ASP A 188 0.01 8.41 5.84
N CYS A 189 0.99 9.06 5.20
CA CYS A 189 2.03 8.43 4.40
C CYS A 189 3.02 7.59 5.23
N GLU A 190 3.48 8.11 6.37
CA GLU A 190 4.35 7.41 7.31
C GLU A 190 3.63 6.19 7.93
N TRP A 191 2.39 6.39 8.37
CA TRP A 191 1.55 5.30 8.90
C TRP A 191 1.39 4.19 7.86
N PHE A 192 1.19 4.57 6.59
CA PHE A 192 1.14 3.65 5.47
C PHE A 192 2.46 2.87 5.36
N PHE A 193 3.61 3.53 5.27
CA PHE A 193 4.91 2.85 5.21
C PHE A 193 5.10 1.84 6.35
N SER A 194 4.78 2.25 7.58
CA SER A 194 4.88 1.43 8.78
C SER A 194 3.99 0.18 8.70
N CYS A 195 2.75 0.32 8.24
CA CYS A 195 1.80 -0.80 8.18
C CYS A 195 2.07 -1.77 7.02
N PHE A 196 2.45 -1.27 5.85
CA PHE A 196 2.55 -2.11 4.63
C PHE A 196 3.93 -2.68 4.39
N PHE A 197 4.98 -2.00 4.82
CA PHE A 197 6.35 -2.46 4.56
C PHE A 197 6.99 -2.95 5.85
N TYR A 198 7.09 -2.08 6.86
CA TYR A 198 7.83 -2.40 8.07
C TYR A 198 7.15 -3.49 8.93
N ARG A 199 5.83 -3.44 9.10
CA ARG A 199 5.09 -4.45 9.86
C ARG A 199 5.12 -5.83 9.19
N LEU A 200 5.10 -5.89 7.86
CA LEU A 200 5.24 -7.17 7.13
C LEU A 200 6.66 -7.73 7.27
N LEU A 201 7.67 -6.87 7.14
CA LEU A 201 9.07 -7.24 7.31
C LEU A 201 9.36 -7.77 8.73
N SER A 202 8.83 -7.09 9.76
CA SER A 202 9.06 -7.46 11.16
C SER A 202 8.29 -8.72 11.58
N LEU A 203 7.03 -8.86 11.17
CA LEU A 203 6.22 -10.04 11.50
C LEU A 203 6.61 -11.28 10.70
N LYS A 204 7.23 -11.11 9.52
CA LYS A 204 7.51 -12.20 8.57
C LYS A 204 6.29 -13.09 8.31
N LYS A 205 5.10 -12.47 8.32
CA LYS A 205 3.81 -13.15 8.15
C LYS A 205 2.98 -12.38 7.12
N THR A 206 2.43 -13.10 6.14
CA THR A 206 1.48 -12.54 5.17
C THR A 206 0.25 -11.99 5.90
N MET A 207 -0.26 -10.85 5.45
CA MET A 207 -1.58 -10.37 5.86
C MET A 207 -2.60 -10.74 4.79
N TRP A 208 -3.87 -10.88 5.16
CA TRP A 208 -4.94 -11.27 4.24
C TRP A 208 -5.09 -10.35 3.01
N PHE A 209 -4.56 -9.13 3.06
CA PHE A 209 -4.56 -8.15 1.96
C PHE A 209 -3.18 -7.85 1.38
N ALA A 210 -2.10 -8.48 1.85
CA ALA A 210 -0.74 -8.16 1.43
C ALA A 210 0.20 -9.38 1.39
N SER A 211 0.80 -9.61 0.20
CA SER A 211 1.97 -10.49 0.04
C SER A 211 3.17 -9.89 0.79
N LEU A 212 4.07 -10.76 1.24
CA LEU A 212 5.28 -10.36 1.95
C LEU A 212 6.23 -9.52 1.11
N ASN A 213 6.13 -9.61 -0.23
CA ASN A 213 7.05 -9.00 -1.21
C ASN A 213 8.50 -9.12 -0.73
N VAL A 214 8.94 -10.36 -0.46
CA VAL A 214 10.25 -10.66 0.13
C VAL A 214 11.38 -10.03 -0.66
N GLU A 215 11.21 -9.92 -1.97
CA GLU A 215 12.16 -9.28 -2.87
C GLU A 215 12.37 -7.77 -2.62
N LEU A 216 11.43 -7.09 -1.93
CA LEU A 216 11.59 -5.69 -1.53
C LEU A 216 12.26 -5.52 -0.18
N TRP A 217 12.49 -6.58 0.59
CA TRP A 217 13.04 -6.48 1.94
C TRP A 217 14.36 -5.71 2.04
N PRO A 218 15.32 -5.85 1.11
CA PRO A 218 16.54 -5.03 1.14
C PRO A 218 16.23 -3.53 1.08
N TYR A 219 15.34 -3.12 0.16
CA TYR A 219 14.95 -1.72 -0.04
C TYR A 219 14.07 -1.17 1.08
N VAL A 220 13.22 -2.01 1.69
CA VAL A 220 12.46 -1.63 2.89
C VAL A 220 13.40 -1.37 4.07
N LYS A 221 14.45 -2.18 4.24
CA LYS A 221 15.46 -1.95 5.29
C LYS A 221 16.27 -0.68 5.03
N GLU A 222 16.63 -0.44 3.76
CA GLU A 222 17.29 0.79 3.35
C GLU A 222 16.42 2.01 3.66
N ALA A 223 15.16 2.03 3.20
CA ALA A 223 14.20 3.09 3.52
C ALA A 223 14.02 3.27 5.03
N GLN A 224 13.91 2.18 5.80
CA GLN A 224 13.82 2.25 7.26
C GLN A 224 15.06 2.88 7.88
N SER A 225 16.26 2.52 7.41
CA SER A 225 17.52 3.04 7.96
C SER A 225 17.61 4.56 7.81
N VAL A 226 17.18 5.09 6.66
CA VAL A 226 17.12 6.53 6.38
C VAL A 226 16.08 7.22 7.26
N VAL A 227 14.92 6.60 7.49
CA VAL A 227 13.88 7.14 8.39
C VAL A 227 14.35 7.17 9.85
N THR A 228 15.11 6.17 10.31
CA THR A 228 15.59 6.09 11.71
C THR A 228 16.87 6.85 12.00
N SER A 229 17.60 7.33 10.98
CA SER A 229 18.84 8.09 11.17
C SER A 229 18.61 9.57 11.55
N LEU A 230 17.35 9.98 11.76
CA LEU A 230 16.92 11.30 12.19
C LEU A 230 16.47 11.28 13.65
#